data_AF-A0A1I2IQF3-F1
#
_entry.id   AF-A0A1I2IQF3-F1
#
_cell.length_a   1.000
_cell.length_b   1.000
_cell.length_c   1.000
_cell.angle_alpha   90.00
_cell.angle_beta   90.00
_cell.angle_gamma   90.00
#
_symmetry.space_group_name_H-M   'P 1'
#
loop_
_entity.id
_entity.type
_entity.pdbx_description
1 polymer ?
#
loop_
_entity_poly.entity_id
_entity_poly.type
_entity_poly.pdbx_seq_one_letter_code
_entity_poly.pdbx_strand_id
1 'polypeptide(L)'
;MLAQLRMARADQTYDRRLLRFTAPDLLIIDDLGLRPLQHDEPLDLYEVIRQRYERGALIHPARRNSHEGPARRSRGAVAAVH
;
A
#
# COMPACT_ATOMS: atom_id res chain seq x y z
N MET A 1 2.72 2.54 7.86
CA MET A 1 1.28 2.31 7.59
C MET A 1 0.79 0.99 8.17
N LEU A 2 1.14 -0.18 7.60
CA LEU A 2 0.54 -1.48 7.97
C LEU A 2 0.70 -1.86 9.46
N ALA A 3 1.89 -1.66 10.03
CA ALA A 3 2.11 -1.86 11.47
C ALA A 3 1.18 -1.00 12.34
N GLN A 4 0.85 0.22 11.89
CA GLN A 4 -0.06 1.12 12.61
C GLN A 4 -1.52 0.67 12.51
N LEU A 5 -1.93 0.04 11.40
CA LEU A 5 -3.26 -0.57 11.25
C LEU A 5 -3.39 -1.82 12.11
N ARG A 6 -2.35 -2.67 12.16
CA ARG A 6 -2.29 -3.82 13.05
C ARG A 6 -2.41 -3.43 14.52
N MET A 7 -1.65 -2.42 14.97
CA MET A 7 -1.77 -1.90 16.34
C MET A 7 -3.17 -1.35 16.62
N ALA A 8 -3.77 -0.67 15.64
CA ALA A 8 -5.09 -0.08 15.78
C ALA A 8 -6.23 -1.12 15.90
N ARG A 9 -6.00 -2.37 15.48
CA ARG A 9 -6.94 -3.46 15.79
C ARG A 9 -6.93 -3.84 17.27
N ALA A 10 -5.75 -3.86 17.89
CA ALA A 10 -5.61 -4.26 19.29
C ALA A 10 -6.21 -3.24 20.27
N ASP A 11 -6.29 -1.96 19.88
CA ASP A 11 -6.85 -0.87 20.68
C ASP A 11 -8.23 -0.38 20.18
N GLN A 12 -8.86 -1.13 19.28
CA GLN A 12 -10.17 -0.82 18.66
C GLN A 12 -10.24 0.55 17.96
N THR A 13 -9.10 1.10 17.52
CA THR A 13 -9.06 2.37 16.76
C THR A 13 -8.85 2.18 15.25
N TYR A 14 -9.04 0.96 14.74
CA TYR A 14 -8.77 0.60 13.34
C TYR A 14 -9.41 1.55 12.33
N ASP A 15 -10.72 1.80 12.41
CA ASP A 15 -11.43 2.65 11.45
C ASP A 15 -10.90 4.08 11.45
N ARG A 16 -10.67 4.64 12.65
CA ARG A 16 -10.06 5.97 12.80
C ARG A 16 -8.66 6.03 12.19
N ARG A 17 -7.89 4.95 12.33
CA ARG A 17 -6.54 4.85 11.78
C ARG A 17 -6.55 4.68 10.27
N LEU A 18 -7.51 3.93 9.73
CA LEU A 18 -7.70 3.72 8.31
C LEU A 18 -8.01 5.02 7.57
N LEU A 19 -8.89 5.85 8.13
CA LEU A 19 -9.21 7.17 7.59
C LEU A 19 -7.97 8.06 7.39
N ARG A 20 -6.95 7.93 8.25
CA ARG A 20 -5.70 8.70 8.10
C ARG A 20 -4.94 8.37 6.81
N PHE A 21 -5.14 7.18 6.25
CA PHE A 21 -4.50 6.75 5.01
C PHE A 21 -5.43 6.85 3.79
N THR A 22 -6.75 6.89 3.99
CA THR A 22 -7.72 6.95 2.89
C THR A 22 -8.22 8.36 2.60
N ALA A 23 -8.17 9.28 3.58
CA ALA A 23 -8.62 10.67 3.41
C ALA A 23 -7.73 11.59 2.56
N PRO A 24 -6.38 11.48 2.56
CA PRO A 24 -5.54 12.40 1.77
C PRO A 24 -5.75 12.24 0.26
N ASP A 25 -5.67 13.34 -0.50
CA ASP A 25 -5.77 13.31 -1.97
C ASP A 25 -4.64 12.50 -2.62
N LEU A 26 -3.47 12.45 -1.97
CA LEU A 26 -2.30 11.69 -2.38
C LEU A 26 -1.76 10.87 -1.22
N LEU A 27 -1.66 9.55 -1.41
CA LEU A 27 -0.96 8.63 -0.51
C LEU A 27 0.24 8.03 -1.22
N ILE A 28 1.43 8.22 -0.64
CA ILE A 28 2.66 7.56 -1.09
C ILE A 28 2.94 6.40 -0.14
N ILE A 29 2.99 5.18 -0.69
CA ILE A 29 3.36 3.97 0.03
C ILE A 29 4.77 3.60 -0.39
N ASP A 30 5.76 3.96 0.42
CA ASP A 30 7.14 3.53 0.21
C ASP A 30 7.32 2.06 0.67
N ASP A 31 8.34 1.39 0.15
CA ASP A 31 8.78 0.04 0.55
C ASP A 31 7.81 -1.15 0.34
N LEU A 32 6.68 -0.93 -0.34
CA LEU A 32 5.79 -2.04 -0.68
C LEU A 32 6.51 -3.03 -1.62
N GLY A 33 6.49 -4.32 -1.24
CA GLY A 33 7.16 -5.39 -1.99
C GLY A 33 8.61 -5.68 -1.57
N LEU A 34 9.17 -4.97 -0.57
CA LEU A 34 10.51 -5.30 -0.04
C LEU A 34 10.55 -6.62 0.76
N ARG A 35 9.41 -7.02 1.32
CA ARG A 35 9.22 -8.32 1.97
C ARG A 35 7.81 -8.84 1.70
N PRO A 36 7.56 -10.15 1.84
CA PRO A 36 6.20 -10.67 1.88
C PRO A 36 5.38 -9.97 2.96
N LEU A 37 4.13 -9.64 2.61
CA LEU A 37 3.13 -9.18 3.56
C LEU A 37 2.75 -10.35 4.48
N GLN A 38 2.56 -10.07 5.76
CA GLN A 38 2.31 -11.10 6.77
C GLN A 38 0.99 -10.85 7.51
N HIS A 39 0.35 -11.91 7.98
CA HIS A 39 -0.88 -11.81 8.79
C HIS A 39 -1.98 -10.99 8.09
N ASP A 40 -2.49 -9.94 8.75
CA ASP A 40 -3.55 -9.07 8.23
C ASP A 40 -3.02 -7.98 7.27
N GLU A 41 -1.70 -7.88 7.06
CA GLU A 41 -1.10 -6.86 6.18
C GLU A 41 -1.63 -6.88 4.74
N PRO A 42 -1.90 -8.05 4.10
CA PRO A 42 -2.54 -8.09 2.79
C PRO A 42 -3.95 -7.49 2.79
N LEU A 43 -4.74 -7.78 3.82
CA LEU A 43 -6.12 -7.27 3.94
C LEU A 43 -6.13 -5.77 4.24
N ASP A 44 -5.22 -5.32 5.10
CA ASP A 44 -4.99 -3.90 5.39
C ASP A 44 -4.68 -3.09 4.13
N LEU A 45 -3.75 -3.61 3.31
CA LEU A 45 -3.38 -2.98 2.06
C LEU A 45 -4.56 -2.95 1.07
N TYR A 46 -5.29 -4.06 0.97
CA TYR A 46 -6.49 -4.15 0.15
C TYR A 46 -7.53 -3.09 0.54
N GLU A 47 -7.83 -2.93 1.83
CA GLU A 47 -8.81 -1.93 2.29
C GLU A 47 -8.36 -0.50 1.99
N VAL A 48 -7.07 -0.18 2.15
CA VAL A 48 -6.54 1.14 1.77
C VAL A 48 -6.70 1.37 0.27
N ILE A 49 -6.34 0.39 -0.58
CA ILE A 49 -6.48 0.51 -2.04
C ILE A 49 -7.96 0.65 -2.42
N ARG A 50 -8.82 -0.21 -1.89
CA ARG A 50 -10.26 -0.24 -2.17
C ARG A 50 -10.93 1.09 -1.82
N GLN A 51 -10.61 1.69 -0.68
CA GLN A 51 -11.22 2.96 -0.26
C GLN A 51 -10.72 4.17 -1.06
N ARG A 52 -9.53 4.07 -1.66
CA ARG A 52 -8.92 5.13 -2.48
C ARG A 52 -9.22 4.99 -3.96
N TYR A 53 -9.63 3.82 -4.41
CA TYR A 53 -10.03 3.56 -5.79
C TYR A 53 -11.11 4.57 -6.22
N GLU A 54 -10.88 5.30 -7.32
CA GLU A 54 -11.76 6.36 -7.85
C GLU A 54 -11.97 7.57 -6.92
N ARG A 55 -11.16 7.70 -5.86
CA ARG A 55 -11.33 8.75 -4.84
C ARG A 55 -10.06 9.52 -4.50
N GLY A 56 -8.87 8.92 -4.66
CA GLY A 56 -7.62 9.59 -4.34
C GLY A 56 -6.40 8.87 -4.89
N ALA A 57 -5.41 9.64 -5.32
CA ALA A 57 -4.21 9.11 -5.97
C ALA A 57 -3.38 8.27 -4.98
N LEU A 58 -2.94 7.09 -5.43
CA LEU A 58 -2.00 6.24 -4.70
C LEU A 58 -0.72 6.12 -5.53
N ILE A 59 0.43 6.30 -4.90
CA ILE A 59 1.73 6.08 -5.54
C ILE A 59 2.49 5.05 -4.72
N HIS A 60 3.02 4.04 -5.40
CA HIS A 60 3.89 3.04 -4.83
C HIS A 60 5.09 2.82 -5.76
N PRO A 61 6.33 2.73 -5.24
CA PRO A 61 7.50 2.40 -6.04
C PRO A 61 7.48 0.92 -6.42
N ALA A 62 7.14 0.61 -7.67
CA ALA A 62 7.23 -0.74 -8.20
C ALA A 62 8.70 -1.20 -8.30
N ARG A 63 9.17 -1.92 -7.29
CA ARG A 63 10.45 -2.63 -7.33
C ARG A 63 10.19 -4.05 -7.82
N ARG A 64 10.79 -4.44 -8.94
CA ARG A 64 10.87 -5.86 -9.31
C ARG A 64 12.05 -6.49 -8.60
N ASN A 65 11.77 -7.57 -7.89
CA ASN A 65 12.73 -8.53 -7.36
C ASN A 65 13.52 -9.14 -8.52
N SER A 66 14.80 -8.79 -8.62
CA SER A 66 15.72 -9.08 -9.74
C SER A 66 16.17 -10.55 -9.85
N HIS A 67 15.48 -11.50 -9.24
CA HIS A 67 15.91 -12.92 -9.27
C HIS A 67 15.53 -13.66 -10.56
N GLU A 68 14.93 -12.98 -11.54
CA GLU A 68 14.57 -13.55 -12.83
C GLU A 68 15.23 -12.78 -13.98
N GLY A 69 16.43 -13.21 -14.38
CA GLY A 69 17.06 -13.03 -15.70
C GLY A 69 17.35 -11.59 -16.22
N PRO A 70 18.42 -11.38 -17.01
CA PRO A 70 18.76 -10.06 -17.54
C PRO A 70 17.95 -9.74 -18.79
N ALA A 71 16.65 -9.46 -18.66
CA ALA A 71 15.92 -8.84 -19.74
C ALA A 71 14.73 -8.03 -19.22
N ARG A 72 14.74 -6.74 -19.62
CA ARG A 72 13.63 -5.77 -19.56
C ARG A 72 13.70 -4.76 -18.41
N ARG A 73 14.54 -3.75 -18.64
CA ARG A 73 14.41 -2.42 -18.05
C ARG A 73 12.99 -1.90 -18.29
N SER A 74 12.37 -1.46 -17.22
CA SER A 74 10.99 -1.04 -17.18
C SER A 74 10.94 0.04 -16.13
N ARG A 75 10.78 1.28 -16.60
CA ARG A 75 10.63 2.49 -15.78
C ARG A 75 9.58 2.22 -14.68
N GLY A 76 9.83 2.76 -13.48
CA GLY A 76 8.95 2.60 -12.31
C GLY A 76 7.48 2.79 -12.71
N ALA A 77 6.67 1.78 -12.43
CA ALA A 77 5.24 1.84 -12.67
C ALA A 77 4.62 2.67 -11.55
N VAL A 78 4.20 3.89 -11.87
CA VAL A 78 3.26 4.65 -11.05
C VAL A 78 1.89 4.04 -11.30
N ALA A 79 1.39 3.24 -10.38
CA ALA A 79 0.00 2.80 -10.41
C ALA A 79 -0.88 3.93 -9.86
N ALA A 80 -1.11 4.96 -10.69
CA ALA A 80 -2.13 5.95 -10.38
C ALA A 80 -3.49 5.26 -10.55
N VAL A 81 -4.10 4.90 -9.44
CA VAL A 81 -5.52 4.55 -9.43
C VAL A 81 -6.26 5.88 -9.55
N HIS A 82 -6.93 6.09 -10.69
CA HIS A 82 -7.84 7.22 -10.90
C HIS A 82 -9.01 7.11 -9.95
#